data_AF-A0A955XXS1-F1
#
_entry.id   AF-A0A955XXS1-F1
#
_cell.length_a   1.000
_cell.length_b   1.000
_cell.length_c   1.000
_cell.angle_alpha   90.00
_cell.angle_beta   90.00
_cell.angle_gamma   90.00
#
_symmetry.space_group_name_H-M   'P 1'
#
loop_
_entity.id
_entity.type
_entity.pdbx_description
1 polymer ?
#
loop_
_entity_poly.entity_id
_entity_poly.type
_entity_poly.pdbx_seq_one_letter_code
_entity_poly.pdbx_strand_id
1 'polypeptide(L)'
;MMAKILKRLSAPLGLFLAAAALVGCGNKDGSFWMPPQASSTAADHDRLFYFILWVCVVFFVAIIGAMAYFAVKYKRRSDNDKTSPVTGNHKLELAWSIGPSVILVVFFVWGFKSYTEAAVPPADALEIRVYASQWAWNFRYPNGAMAADSYGN
;
A
#
# COMPACT_ATOMS: atom_id res chain seq x y z
N MET A 1 11.97 11.11 36.60
CA MET A 1 10.95 10.10 36.21
C MET A 1 10.71 10.03 34.69
N MET A 2 10.70 11.16 33.95
CA MET A 2 10.45 11.20 32.49
C MET A 2 11.47 10.46 31.60
N ALA A 3 12.75 10.40 31.99
CA ALA A 3 13.77 9.70 31.22
C ALA A 3 13.57 8.16 31.16
N LYS A 4 12.84 7.57 32.12
CA LYS A 4 12.52 6.13 32.13
C LYS A 4 11.38 5.76 31.18
N ILE A 5 10.47 6.69 30.88
CA ILE A 5 9.33 6.46 29.97
C ILE A 5 9.78 6.62 28.51
N LEU A 6 10.63 7.61 28.22
CA LEU A 6 11.23 7.81 26.89
C LEU A 6 12.12 6.63 26.46
N LYS A 7 12.88 6.02 27.39
CA LYS A 7 13.65 4.79 27.12
C LYS A 7 12.81 3.52 26.97
N ARG A 8 11.57 3.50 27.49
CA ARG A 8 10.65 2.35 27.38
C ARG A 8 9.79 2.41 26.12
N LEU A 9 9.62 3.60 25.54
CA LEU A 9 8.86 3.81 24.30
C LEU A 9 9.71 3.65 23.02
N SER A 10 11.05 3.76 23.12
CA SER A 10 11.96 3.55 21.99
C SER A 10 12.12 2.07 21.59
N ALA A 11 11.81 1.14 22.51
CA ALA A 11 11.93 -0.31 22.29
C ALA A 11 10.84 -0.90 21.37
N PRO A 12 9.54 -0.57 21.49
CA PRO A 12 8.54 -1.07 20.54
C PRO A 12 8.60 -0.37 19.17
N LEU A 13 9.08 0.87 19.09
CA LEU A 13 9.16 1.61 17.82
C LEU A 13 10.22 1.02 16.87
N GLY A 14 11.35 0.56 17.40
CA GLY A 14 12.39 -0.12 16.61
C GLY A 14 11.99 -1.54 16.17
N LEU A 15 11.19 -2.24 16.99
CA LEU A 15 10.74 -3.60 16.70
C LEU A 15 9.64 -3.63 15.62
N PHE A 16 8.78 -2.61 15.56
CA PHE A 16 7.80 -2.46 14.47
C PHE A 16 8.42 -2.03 13.14
N LEU A 17 9.49 -1.22 13.16
CA LEU A 17 10.23 -0.84 11.95
C LEU A 17 10.98 -2.04 11.34
N ALA A 18 11.51 -2.93 12.18
CA ALA A 18 12.19 -4.14 11.74
C ALA A 18 11.22 -5.22 11.21
N ALA A 19 10.02 -5.33 11.80
CA ALA A 19 8.98 -6.22 11.29
C ALA A 19 8.44 -5.77 9.92
N ALA A 20 8.32 -4.46 9.69
CA ALA A 20 7.96 -3.93 8.38
C ALA A 20 9.00 -4.33 7.32
N ALA A 21 10.30 -4.25 7.64
CA ALA A 21 11.39 -4.55 6.70
C ALA A 21 11.40 -6.00 6.20
N LEU A 22 10.80 -6.92 6.95
CA LEU A 22 10.67 -8.34 6.58
C LEU A 22 9.46 -8.65 5.70
N VAL A 23 8.48 -7.75 5.58
CA VAL A 23 7.23 -7.97 4.82
C VAL A 23 7.37 -7.56 3.34
N GLY A 24 8.48 -6.91 2.96
CA GLY A 24 8.59 -6.15 1.72
C GLY A 24 9.39 -6.76 0.56
N CYS A 25 9.95 -7.97 0.67
CA CYS A 25 10.59 -8.58 -0.49
C CYS A 25 9.57 -9.43 -1.23
N GLY A 26 9.10 -8.96 -2.39
CA GLY A 26 8.23 -9.72 -3.29
C GLY A 26 8.95 -10.99 -3.73
N ASN A 27 8.75 -12.07 -2.97
CA ASN A 27 9.28 -13.38 -3.29
C ASN A 27 8.42 -14.03 -4.35
N LYS A 28 9.06 -14.71 -5.31
CA LYS A 28 8.35 -15.48 -6.35
C LYS A 28 7.43 -16.55 -5.74
N ASP A 29 7.76 -17.00 -4.53
CA ASP A 29 7.09 -18.06 -3.78
C ASP A 29 5.85 -17.58 -3.00
N GLY A 30 5.46 -16.31 -3.18
CA GLY A 30 4.33 -15.68 -2.49
C GLY A 30 4.71 -15.03 -1.16
N SER A 31 3.78 -14.27 -0.60
CA SER A 31 3.91 -13.60 0.69
C SER A 31 2.60 -13.68 1.48
N PHE A 32 2.57 -13.09 2.68
CA PHE A 32 1.34 -12.93 3.44
C PHE A 32 0.24 -12.16 2.66
N TRP A 33 0.64 -11.17 1.85
CA TRP A 33 -0.29 -10.30 1.13
C TRP A 33 -0.68 -10.82 -0.24
N MET A 34 0.20 -11.60 -0.89
CA MET A 34 0.02 -12.00 -2.28
C MET A 34 0.35 -13.47 -2.51
N PRO A 35 -0.41 -14.16 -3.37
CA PRO A 35 -0.07 -15.52 -3.77
C PRO A 35 1.23 -15.56 -4.59
N PRO A 36 1.79 -16.76 -4.82
CA PRO A 36 2.91 -16.93 -5.75
C PRO A 36 2.60 -16.37 -7.14
N GLN A 37 3.62 -15.83 -7.80
CA GLN A 37 3.46 -15.18 -9.10
C GLN A 37 3.15 -16.22 -10.18
N ALA A 38 2.02 -16.06 -10.86
CA ALA A 38 1.56 -16.99 -11.92
C ALA A 38 1.52 -16.36 -13.33
N SER A 39 1.82 -15.07 -13.46
CA SER A 39 1.82 -14.33 -14.73
C SER A 39 3.06 -13.45 -14.84
N SER A 40 3.50 -13.16 -16.06
CA SER A 40 4.59 -12.21 -16.33
C SER A 40 4.28 -10.79 -15.83
N THR A 41 3.00 -10.41 -15.84
CA THR A 41 2.52 -9.11 -15.37
C THR A 41 2.40 -9.04 -13.84
N ALA A 42 2.25 -10.19 -13.16
CA ALA A 42 2.06 -10.24 -11.71
C ALA A 42 3.21 -9.57 -10.97
N ALA A 43 4.45 -9.82 -11.38
CA ALA A 43 5.64 -9.27 -10.73
C ALA A 43 5.65 -7.73 -10.68
N ASP A 44 5.15 -7.06 -11.71
CA ASP A 44 5.10 -5.59 -11.77
C ASP A 44 4.00 -5.02 -10.88
N HIS A 45 2.84 -5.69 -10.81
CA HIS A 45 1.74 -5.32 -9.91
C HIS A 45 2.13 -5.51 -8.44
N ASP A 46 2.78 -6.62 -8.11
CA ASP A 46 3.28 -6.90 -6.77
C ASP A 46 4.24 -5.79 -6.31
N ARG A 47 5.20 -5.39 -7.16
CA ARG A 47 6.15 -4.31 -6.85
C ARG A 47 5.45 -2.98 -6.61
N LEU A 48 4.48 -2.62 -7.46
CA LEU A 48 3.70 -1.39 -7.28
C LEU A 48 2.91 -1.40 -5.97
N PHE A 49 2.29 -2.54 -5.62
CA PHE A 49 1.60 -2.70 -4.36
C PHE A 49 2.53 -2.50 -3.16
N TYR A 50 3.68 -3.20 -3.13
CA TYR A 50 4.63 -3.06 -2.03
C TYR A 50 5.17 -1.64 -1.92
N PHE A 51 5.41 -0.98 -3.04
CA PHE A 51 5.83 0.42 -3.05
C PHE A 51 4.80 1.31 -2.38
N ILE A 52 3.52 1.20 -2.76
CA ILE A 52 2.42 1.97 -2.15
C ILE A 52 2.29 1.63 -0.66
N LEU A 53 2.29 0.34 -0.31
CA LEU A 53 2.22 -0.14 1.08
C LEU A 53 3.31 0.49 1.93
N TRP A 54 4.55 0.50 1.44
CA TRP A 54 5.69 1.08 2.14
C TRP A 54 5.57 2.57 2.32
N VAL A 55 5.10 3.30 1.31
CA VAL A 55 4.81 4.72 1.46
C VAL A 55 3.74 4.93 2.54
N CYS A 56 2.65 4.16 2.51
CA CYS A 56 1.61 4.24 3.54
C CYS A 56 2.17 3.98 4.96
N VAL A 57 3.01 2.95 5.12
CA VAL A 57 3.66 2.64 6.40
C VAL A 57 4.56 3.79 6.87
N VAL A 58 5.36 4.38 5.98
CA VAL A 58 6.23 5.53 6.31
C VAL A 58 5.41 6.72 6.79
N PHE A 59 4.35 7.09 6.06
CA PHE A 59 3.47 8.19 6.47
C PHE A 59 2.73 7.89 7.77
N PHE A 60 2.26 6.65 7.94
CA PHE A 60 1.61 6.22 9.18
C PHE A 60 2.55 6.38 10.38
N VAL A 61 3.77 5.85 10.30
CA VAL A 61 4.77 5.98 11.38
C VAL A 61 5.15 7.44 11.61
N ALA A 62 5.30 8.24 10.55
CA ALA A 62 5.62 9.66 10.67
C ALA A 62 4.51 10.45 11.39
N ILE A 63 3.25 10.24 11.02
CA ILE A 63 2.09 10.93 11.62
C ILE A 63 1.89 10.49 13.07
N ILE A 64 1.87 9.18 13.34
CA ILE A 64 1.70 8.64 14.69
C ILE A 64 2.88 9.05 15.59
N GLY A 65 4.11 9.03 15.05
CA GLY A 65 5.31 9.48 15.74
C GLY A 65 5.26 10.97 16.07
N ALA A 66 4.89 11.82 15.11
CA ALA A 66 4.73 13.26 15.33
C ALA A 66 3.64 13.57 16.37
N MET A 67 2.50 12.88 16.28
CA MET A 67 1.40 13.00 17.22
C MET A 67 1.84 12.62 18.65
N ALA A 68 2.47 11.45 18.81
CA ALA A 68 2.99 11.01 20.10
C ALA A 68 4.06 11.96 20.64
N TYR A 69 4.96 12.45 19.78
CA TYR A 69 5.97 13.43 20.15
C TYR A 69 5.34 14.73 20.65
N PHE A 70 4.38 15.30 19.93
CA PHE A 70 3.70 16.53 20.34
C PHE A 70 2.87 16.34 21.62
N ALA A 71 2.20 15.21 21.78
CA ALA A 71 1.47 14.88 22.99
C ALA A 71 2.38 14.86 24.23
N VAL A 72 3.62 14.38 24.11
CA VAL A 72 4.58 14.35 25.23
C VAL A 72 5.30 15.70 25.41
N LYS A 73 5.69 16.35 24.31
CA LYS A 73 6.49 17.58 24.32
C LYS A 73 5.68 18.79 24.80
N TYR A 74 4.42 18.91 24.35
CA TYR A 74 3.55 20.05 24.63
C TYR A 74 2.49 19.75 25.71
N LYS A 75 2.68 18.68 26.49
CA LYS A 75 1.87 18.40 27.68
C LYS A 75 2.03 19.55 28.69
N ARG A 76 0.91 20.20 29.04
CA ARG A 76 0.83 21.23 30.10
C ARG A 76 1.39 20.70 31.42
N ARG A 77 2.29 21.44 32.05
CA ARG A 77 2.90 21.09 33.35
C ARG A 77 2.63 22.12 34.44
N SER A 78 2.32 23.35 34.06
CA SER A 78 1.98 24.44 34.98
C SER A 78 0.81 25.26 34.43
N ASP A 79 0.08 25.94 35.30
CA ASP A 79 -1.01 26.84 34.89
C ASP A 79 -0.53 28.07 34.11
N ASN A 80 0.76 28.38 34.21
CA ASN A 80 1.40 29.46 33.46
C ASN A 80 1.89 29.05 32.06
N ASP A 81 1.72 27.80 31.64
CA ASP A 81 2.06 27.36 30.29
C ASP A 81 1.05 27.94 29.28
N LYS A 82 1.42 29.03 28.62
CA LYS A 82 0.61 29.68 27.58
C LYS A 82 0.93 29.10 26.21
N THR A 83 -0.11 28.79 25.44
CA THR A 83 0.02 28.37 24.04
C THR A 83 0.55 29.52 23.17
N SER A 84 1.49 29.23 22.28
CA SER A 84 2.00 30.21 21.32
C SER A 84 0.89 30.61 20.32
N PRO A 85 0.72 31.90 19.96
CA PRO A 85 -0.34 32.37 19.07
C PRO A 85 -0.06 32.13 17.57
N VAL A 86 0.74 31.12 17.22
CA VAL A 86 1.08 30.83 15.81
C VAL A 86 -0.13 30.18 15.14
N THR A 87 -0.69 30.87 14.14
CA THR A 87 -1.89 30.43 13.43
C THR A 87 -1.62 29.80 12.07
N GLY A 88 -0.44 30.01 11.47
CA GLY A 88 -0.14 29.47 10.15
C GLY A 88 1.34 29.51 9.79
N ASN A 89 1.71 28.68 8.81
CA ASN A 89 3.04 28.70 8.22
C ASN A 89 2.94 28.27 6.75
N HIS A 90 2.89 29.25 5.85
CA HIS A 90 2.75 29.01 4.42
C HIS A 90 3.82 28.08 3.84
N LYS A 91 5.05 28.09 4.38
CA LYS A 91 6.10 27.18 3.91
C LYS A 91 5.79 25.73 4.27
N LEU A 92 5.25 25.50 5.46
CA LEU A 92 4.84 24.17 5.94
C LEU A 92 3.59 23.69 5.19
N GLU A 93 2.63 24.59 5.00
CA GLU A 93 1.40 24.32 4.23
C GLU A 93 1.69 23.92 2.79
N LEU A 94 2.63 24.61 2.15
CA LEU A 94 3.05 24.29 0.80
C LEU A 94 3.81 22.96 0.75
N ALA A 95 4.73 22.73 1.69
CA ALA A 95 5.52 21.49 1.75
C ALA A 95 4.63 20.24 1.91
N TRP A 96 3.64 20.28 2.80
CA TRP A 96 2.74 19.14 3.00
C TRP A 96 1.72 18.96 1.89
N SER A 97 1.52 19.94 1.02
CA SER A 97 0.56 19.84 -0.09
C SER A 97 1.27 19.31 -1.34
N ILE A 98 2.46 19.86 -1.63
CA ILE A 98 3.28 19.45 -2.78
C ILE A 98 3.82 18.04 -2.58
N GLY A 99 4.36 17.73 -1.39
CA GLY A 99 4.98 16.42 -1.13
C GLY A 99 4.06 15.23 -1.46
N PRO A 100 2.87 15.14 -0.85
CA PRO A 100 1.89 14.10 -1.17
C PRO A 100 1.42 14.14 -2.62
N SER A 101 1.22 15.33 -3.20
CA SER A 101 0.78 15.46 -4.60
C SER A 101 1.78 14.85 -5.57
N VAL A 102 3.08 15.10 -5.39
CA VAL A 102 4.15 14.53 -6.23
C VAL A 102 4.17 13.00 -6.13
N ILE A 103 4.03 12.46 -4.92
CA ILE A 103 4.00 11.02 -4.69
C ILE A 103 2.80 10.37 -5.41
N LEU A 104 1.63 11.00 -5.34
CA LEU A 104 0.43 10.51 -6.05
C LEU A 104 0.62 10.50 -7.58
N VAL A 105 1.29 11.51 -8.15
CA VAL A 105 1.60 11.53 -9.59
C VAL A 105 2.53 10.37 -9.97
N VAL A 106 3.54 10.06 -9.14
CA VAL A 106 4.44 8.91 -9.39
C VAL A 106 3.64 7.59 -9.42
N PHE A 107 2.74 7.39 -8.47
CA PHE A 107 1.88 6.20 -8.43
C PHE A 107 0.99 6.10 -9.65
N PHE A 108 0.39 7.22 -10.05
CA PHE A 108 -0.49 7.28 -11.20
C PHE A 108 0.23 6.92 -12.49
N VAL A 109 1.42 7.50 -12.75
CA VAL A 109 2.19 7.22 -13.97
C VAL A 109 2.61 5.75 -14.04
N TRP A 110 3.08 5.19 -12.92
CA TRP A 110 3.46 3.78 -12.88
C TRP A 110 2.24 2.87 -13.09
N GLY A 111 1.17 3.08 -12.33
CA GLY A 111 -0.07 2.29 -12.44
C GLY A 111 -0.69 2.37 -13.83
N PHE A 112 -0.67 3.55 -14.45
CA PHE A 112 -1.16 3.76 -15.81
C PHE A 112 -0.34 2.96 -16.84
N LYS A 113 0.98 2.97 -16.73
CA LYS A 113 1.86 2.16 -17.60
C LYS A 113 1.52 0.67 -17.48
N SER A 114 1.48 0.13 -16.26
CA SER A 114 1.15 -1.29 -16.03
C SER A 114 -0.25 -1.65 -16.52
N TYR A 115 -1.23 -0.75 -16.36
CA TYR A 115 -2.57 -0.93 -16.91
C TYR A 115 -2.57 -1.04 -18.43
N THR A 116 -1.87 -0.13 -19.12
CA THR A 116 -1.82 -0.16 -20.60
C THR A 116 -1.17 -1.43 -21.15
N GLU A 117 -0.16 -1.97 -20.46
CA GLU A 117 0.48 -3.24 -20.82
C GLU A 117 -0.45 -4.44 -20.58
N ALA A 118 -1.29 -4.41 -19.55
CA ALA A 118 -2.25 -5.47 -19.26
C ALA A 118 -3.52 -5.40 -20.14
N ALA A 119 -3.90 -4.22 -20.60
CA ALA A 119 -5.14 -4.00 -21.34
C ALA A 119 -5.09 -4.48 -22.80
N VAL A 120 -3.89 -4.58 -23.38
CA VAL A 120 -3.71 -5.01 -24.78
C VAL A 120 -3.19 -6.45 -24.80
N PRO A 121 -4.03 -7.44 -25.16
CA PRO A 121 -3.56 -8.81 -25.26
C PRO A 121 -2.61 -8.99 -26.46
N PRO A 122 -1.65 -9.92 -26.37
CA PRO A 122 -0.83 -10.34 -27.51
C PRO A 122 -1.69 -10.86 -28.68
N ALA A 123 -1.18 -10.73 -29.91
CA ALA A 123 -1.90 -11.17 -31.11
C ALA A 123 -2.09 -12.69 -31.20
N ASP A 124 -1.24 -13.45 -30.51
CA ASP A 124 -1.25 -14.91 -30.40
C ASP A 124 -1.99 -15.42 -29.14
N ALA A 125 -2.71 -14.54 -28.43
CA ALA A 125 -3.44 -14.91 -27.22
C ALA A 125 -4.60 -15.88 -27.51
N LEU A 126 -4.78 -16.87 -26.64
CA LEU A 126 -5.92 -17.77 -26.66
C LEU A 126 -7.21 -17.02 -26.26
N GLU A 127 -8.15 -16.85 -27.18
CA GLU A 127 -9.47 -16.27 -26.88
C GLU A 127 -10.36 -17.31 -26.17
N ILE A 128 -10.69 -17.07 -24.90
CA ILE A 128 -11.66 -17.88 -24.15
C ILE A 128 -12.89 -17.02 -23.87
N ARG A 129 -14.08 -17.45 -24.33
CA ARG A 129 -15.33 -16.78 -23.99
C ARG A 129 -15.89 -17.32 -22.70
N VAL A 130 -16.09 -16.43 -21.73
CA VAL A 130 -16.63 -16.75 -20.42
C VAL A 130 -18.06 -16.23 -20.32
N TYR A 131 -19.02 -17.13 -20.10
CA TYR A 131 -20.42 -16.79 -19.84
C TYR A 131 -20.72 -16.95 -18.36
N ALA A 132 -21.15 -15.86 -17.73
CA ALA A 132 -21.58 -15.85 -16.34
C ALA A 132 -23.09 -16.14 -16.26
N SER A 133 -23.47 -17.08 -15.40
CA SER A 133 -24.84 -17.40 -15.03
C SER A 133 -24.97 -17.44 -13.51
N GLN A 134 -26.19 -17.50 -12.98
CA GLN A 134 -26.38 -17.56 -11.53
C GLN A 134 -25.66 -18.79 -10.95
N TRP A 135 -24.66 -18.54 -10.10
CA TRP A 135 -23.81 -19.55 -9.47
C TRP A 135 -23.05 -20.48 -10.44
N ALA A 136 -22.91 -20.10 -11.71
CA ALA A 136 -22.23 -20.93 -12.70
C ALA A 136 -21.45 -20.13 -13.75
N TRP A 137 -20.34 -20.68 -14.23
CA TRP A 137 -19.43 -20.13 -15.23
C TRP A 137 -19.20 -21.14 -16.36
N ASN A 138 -19.46 -20.72 -17.60
CA ASN A 138 -19.26 -21.55 -18.78
C ASN A 138 -18.14 -20.97 -19.66
N PHE A 139 -17.18 -21.81 -20.02
CA PHE A 139 -16.02 -21.46 -20.82
C PHE A 139 -16.15 -22.08 -22.21
N ARG A 140 -16.04 -21.27 -23.27
CA ARG A 140 -15.95 -21.73 -24.66
C ARG A 140 -14.57 -21.46 -25.22
N TYR A 141 -13.96 -22.52 -25.74
CA TYR A 141 -12.65 -22.48 -26.40
C TYR A 141 -12.80 -22.29 -27.92
N PRO A 142 -11.76 -21.79 -28.63
CA PRO A 142 -11.83 -21.57 -30.08
C PRO A 142 -12.06 -22.84 -30.89
N ASN A 143 -11.66 -24.00 -30.36
CA ASN A 143 -11.87 -25.32 -30.97
C ASN A 143 -13.30 -25.85 -30.82
N GLY A 144 -14.21 -25.09 -30.22
CA GLY A 144 -15.60 -25.48 -29.98
C GLY A 144 -15.82 -26.31 -28.72
N ALA A 145 -14.76 -26.67 -27.98
CA ALA A 145 -14.90 -27.32 -26.68
C ALA A 145 -15.57 -26.39 -25.69
N MET A 146 -16.45 -26.94 -24.85
CA MET A 146 -17.15 -26.22 -23.79
C MET A 146 -16.82 -26.88 -22.46
N ALA A 147 -16.40 -26.08 -21.47
CA ALA A 147 -16.23 -26.50 -20.10
C ALA A 147 -17.22 -25.70 -19.24
N ALA A 148 -18.13 -26.39 -18.55
CA ALA A 148 -18.98 -25.81 -17.53
C ALA A 148 -18.38 -26.13 -16.15
N ASP A 149 -18.57 -25.26 -15.17
CA ASP A 149 -18.28 -25.60 -13.79
C ASP A 149 -19.22 -26.70 -13.28
N SER A 150 -18.62 -27.72 -12.66
CA SER A 150 -19.23 -29.01 -12.35
C SER A 150 -20.14 -29.02 -11.12
N TYR A 151 -20.87 -27.93 -10.85
CA TYR A 151 -21.87 -27.85 -9.76
C TYR A 151 -23.25 -28.43 -10.13
N GLY A 152 -23.32 -29.24 -11.19
CA GLY A 152 -24.51 -29.99 -11.57
C GLY A 152 -24.07 -31.38 -12.04
N ASN A 153 -24.55 -32.40 -11.34
CA ASN A 153 -24.39 -33.83 -11.65
C ASN A 153 -24.81 -34.15 -13.09
#